data_AF-A0A2D5VEM2-F1
#
_entry.id   AF-A0A2D5VEM2-F1
#
_cell.length_a   1.000
_cell.length_b   1.000
_cell.length_c   1.000
_cell.angle_alpha   90.00
_cell.angle_beta   90.00
_cell.angle_gamma   90.00
#
_symmetry.space_group_name_H-M   'P 1'
#
loop_
_entity.id
_entity.type
_entity.pdbx_description
1 polymer ?
#
loop_
_entity_poly.entity_id
_entity_poly.type
_entity_poly.pdbx_seq_one_letter_code
_entity_poly.pdbx_strand_id
1 'polypeptide(L)'
;MQGGNRDKTYTIWPGTHKIIYDLMIRTEGLARNEGYKQQLIDFNSNHCVEGWGEAGDILLWHRLLTHTAGWNRSETLQLREAVLCDYAHREAGEPKAYYEDMWEDWSDELRTAIG
;
A
#
# COMPACT_ATOMS: atom_id res chain seq x y z
N MET A 1 28.28 -16.09 14.26
CA MET A 1 26.80 -16.14 14.11
C MET A 1 26.43 -14.99 13.17
N GLN A 2 26.30 -15.28 11.87
CA GLN A 2 26.04 -14.26 10.84
C GLN A 2 24.54 -13.99 10.78
N GLY A 3 24.13 -12.75 11.07
CA GLY A 3 22.77 -12.28 10.83
C GLY A 3 22.56 -12.16 9.33
N GLY A 4 21.70 -13.02 8.78
CA GLY A 4 21.37 -13.01 7.36
C GLY A 4 20.81 -11.65 6.95
N ASN A 5 21.45 -11.04 5.95
CA ASN A 5 21.01 -9.81 5.31
C ASN A 5 19.69 -10.13 4.58
N ARG A 6 18.55 -9.86 5.23
CA ARG A 6 17.23 -10.01 4.60
C ARG A 6 17.01 -8.79 3.73
N ASP A 7 17.13 -8.95 2.42
CA ASP A 7 16.90 -7.87 1.47
C ASP A 7 15.46 -7.36 1.59
N LYS A 8 15.34 -6.09 2.00
CA LYS A 8 14.06 -5.40 2.18
C LYS A 8 13.34 -5.37 0.85
N THR A 9 12.19 -6.05 0.76
CA THR A 9 11.54 -6.30 -0.53
C THR A 9 10.56 -5.19 -0.88
N TYR A 10 9.74 -4.81 0.09
CA TYR A 10 8.61 -3.92 -0.13
C TYR A 10 8.33 -3.12 1.14
N THR A 11 8.28 -1.80 1.04
CA THR A 11 8.02 -0.92 2.19
C THR A 11 6.61 -0.37 2.09
N ILE A 12 5.86 -0.44 3.18
CA ILE A 12 4.52 0.15 3.31
C ILE A 12 4.47 1.15 4.45
N TRP A 13 3.52 2.07 4.35
CA TRP A 13 3.14 2.96 5.42
C TRP A 13 1.73 2.59 5.89
N PRO A 14 1.60 1.83 7.00
CA PRO A 14 0.31 1.39 7.50
C PRO A 14 -0.66 2.56 7.70
N GLY A 15 -1.94 2.36 7.37
CA GLY A 15 -2.99 3.37 7.55
C GLY A 15 -3.06 4.47 6.48
N THR A 16 -2.05 4.65 5.63
CA THR A 16 -2.04 5.70 4.60
C THR A 16 -3.19 5.62 3.61
N HIS A 17 -3.71 4.42 3.33
CA HIS A 17 -4.88 4.23 2.48
C HIS A 17 -6.11 5.04 2.92
N LYS A 18 -6.28 5.30 4.23
CA LYS A 18 -7.37 6.14 4.76
C LYS A 18 -7.17 7.62 4.39
N ILE A 19 -5.93 8.10 4.56
CA ILE A 19 -5.54 9.48 4.26
C ILE A 19 -5.60 9.75 2.75
N ILE A 20 -5.07 8.81 1.95
CA ILE A 20 -5.10 8.92 0.49
C ILE A 20 -6.54 8.88 -0.02
N TYR A 21 -7.39 8.04 0.56
CA TYR A 21 -8.81 8.03 0.23
C TYR A 21 -9.47 9.39 0.48
N ASP A 22 -9.33 9.95 1.68
CA ASP A 22 -9.90 11.27 2.01
C ASP A 22 -9.37 12.37 1.07
N LEU A 23 -8.08 12.36 0.74
CA LEU A 23 -7.50 13.29 -0.22
C LEU A 23 -8.09 13.14 -1.62
N MET A 24 -8.36 11.91 -2.07
CA MET A 24 -8.87 11.64 -3.42
C MET A 24 -10.35 12.00 -3.57
N ILE A 25 -11.12 11.91 -2.49
CA ILE A 25 -12.59 12.08 -2.49
C ILE A 25 -13.01 13.48 -2.11
N ARG A 26 -12.33 14.10 -1.16
CA ARG A 26 -12.70 15.42 -0.64
C ARG A 26 -11.92 16.56 -1.30
N THR A 27 -10.88 16.23 -2.07
CA THR A 27 -10.00 17.22 -2.67
C THR A 27 -9.73 16.90 -4.14
N GLU A 28 -9.70 17.91 -4.99
CA GLU A 28 -9.49 17.75 -6.43
C GLU A 28 -8.46 18.75 -6.99
N GLY A 29 -7.96 18.48 -8.20
CA GLY A 29 -7.01 19.33 -8.91
C GLY A 29 -5.69 19.57 -8.15
N LEU A 30 -5.24 20.83 -8.14
CA LEU A 30 -3.97 21.23 -7.52
C LEU A 30 -3.99 21.10 -6.00
N ALA A 31 -5.11 21.38 -5.35
CA ALA A 31 -5.25 21.28 -3.90
C ALA A 31 -5.00 19.84 -3.41
N ARG A 32 -5.46 18.84 -4.17
CA ARG A 32 -5.18 17.43 -3.87
C ARG A 32 -3.68 17.12 -3.95
N ASN A 33 -3.02 17.63 -4.99
CA ASN A 33 -1.58 17.41 -5.19
C ASN A 33 -0.75 18.06 -4.08
N GLU A 34 -1.12 19.25 -3.62
CA GLU A 34 -0.45 19.93 -2.51
C GLU A 34 -0.69 19.20 -1.18
N GLY A 35 -1.93 18.80 -0.90
CA GLY A 35 -2.26 17.97 0.26
C GLY A 35 -1.47 16.66 0.27
N TYR A 36 -1.40 15.96 -0.86
CA TYR A 36 -0.59 14.75 -0.99
C TYR A 36 0.90 15.00 -0.73
N LYS A 37 1.48 16.07 -1.29
CA LYS A 37 2.89 16.43 -1.05
C LYS A 37 3.18 16.71 0.42
N GLN A 38 2.26 17.36 1.11
CA GLN A 38 2.40 17.61 2.55
C GLN A 38 2.41 16.28 3.33
N GLN A 39 1.49 15.37 2.99
CA GLN A 39 1.41 14.05 3.62
C GLN A 39 2.64 13.18 3.33
N LEU A 40 3.31 13.32 2.18
CA LEU A 40 4.54 12.57 1.88
C LEU A 40 5.65 12.79 2.92
N ILE A 41 5.79 14.01 3.43
CA ILE A 41 6.79 14.31 4.48
C ILE A 41 6.43 13.56 5.75
N ASP A 42 5.15 13.58 6.14
CA ASP A 42 4.66 12.90 7.33
C ASP A 42 4.79 11.38 7.18
N PHE A 43 4.46 10.81 6.03
CA PHE A 43 4.64 9.38 5.77
C PHE A 43 6.09 8.98 5.93
N ASN A 44 7.01 9.67 5.24
CA ASN A 44 8.43 9.37 5.29
C ASN A 44 9.07 9.58 6.67
N SER A 45 8.47 10.42 7.52
CA SER A 45 8.93 10.68 8.89
C SER A 45 8.35 9.72 9.94
N ASN A 46 7.27 9.00 9.60
CA ASN A 46 6.58 8.04 10.50
C ASN A 46 7.08 6.60 10.32
N HIS A 47 6.61 5.69 11.20
CA HIS A 47 6.93 4.26 11.15
C HIS A 47 6.45 3.61 9.84
N CYS A 48 7.38 3.31 8.95
CA CYS A 48 7.18 2.38 7.84
C CYS A 48 7.38 0.93 8.31
N VAL A 49 6.78 0.01 7.58
CA VAL A 49 6.99 -1.43 7.76
C VAL A 49 7.59 -2.00 6.49
N GLU A 50 8.61 -2.83 6.64
CA GLU A 50 9.26 -3.51 5.53
C GLU A 50 8.84 -4.97 5.51
N GLY A 51 8.23 -5.37 4.41
CA GLY A 51 7.91 -6.74 4.08
C GLY A 51 9.07 -7.44 3.37
N TRP A 52 9.16 -8.73 3.63
CA TRP A 52 9.99 -9.70 2.93
C TRP A 52 9.26 -11.05 3.00
N GLY A 53 9.57 -11.96 2.07
CA GLY A 53 8.96 -13.28 2.01
C GLY A 53 9.83 -14.23 1.21
N GLU A 54 9.55 -15.53 1.35
CA GLU A 54 10.14 -16.60 0.56
C GLU A 54 9.28 -16.90 -0.66
N ALA A 55 9.79 -17.75 -1.57
CA ALA A 55 9.03 -18.20 -2.72
C ALA A 55 7.74 -18.92 -2.26
N GLY A 56 6.59 -18.39 -2.67
CA GLY A 56 5.28 -18.89 -2.26
C GLY A 56 4.56 -18.00 -1.25
N ASP A 57 5.26 -17.06 -0.60
CA ASP A 57 4.62 -16.05 0.23
C ASP A 57 3.85 -15.04 -0.62
N ILE A 58 2.71 -14.60 -0.10
CA ILE A 58 1.83 -13.63 -0.76
C ILE A 58 1.73 -12.40 0.13
N LEU A 59 2.02 -11.24 -0.45
CA LEU A 59 1.74 -9.95 0.16
C LEU A 59 0.50 -9.36 -0.50
N LEU A 60 -0.53 -9.07 0.31
CA LEU A 60 -1.73 -8.37 -0.13
C LEU A 60 -1.72 -6.97 0.48
N TRP A 61 -2.01 -5.96 -0.33
CA TRP A 61 -2.14 -4.58 0.12
C TRP A 61 -3.29 -3.87 -0.58
N HIS A 62 -3.83 -2.84 0.08
CA HIS A 62 -4.88 -2.01 -0.48
C HIS A 62 -4.34 -1.10 -1.59
N ARG A 63 -5.08 -0.91 -2.70
CA ARG A 63 -4.64 -0.09 -3.85
C ARG A 63 -4.25 1.36 -3.52
N LEU A 64 -4.78 1.90 -2.44
CA LEU A 64 -4.48 3.26 -1.95
C LEU A 64 -3.39 3.30 -0.86
N LEU A 65 -2.84 2.15 -0.47
CA LEU A 65 -1.77 2.10 0.52
C LEU A 65 -0.48 2.64 -0.11
N THR A 66 0.12 3.64 0.51
CA THR A 66 1.42 4.14 0.07
C THR A 66 2.48 3.06 0.28
N HIS A 67 3.27 2.83 -0.76
CA HIS A 67 4.30 1.81 -0.77
C HIS A 67 5.43 2.16 -1.72
N THR A 68 6.58 1.51 -1.53
CA THR A 68 7.71 1.60 -2.45
C THR A 68 8.47 0.28 -2.50
N ALA A 69 9.14 0.03 -3.62
CA ALA A 69 10.08 -1.08 -3.71
C ALA A 69 11.28 -0.81 -2.79
N GLY A 70 11.62 -1.79 -1.95
CA GLY A 70 12.83 -1.72 -1.14
C GLY A 70 14.08 -1.84 -2.01
N TRP A 71 15.19 -1.28 -1.55
CA TRP A 71 16.46 -1.36 -2.28
C TRP A 71 17.03 -2.78 -2.14
N ASN A 72 17.41 -3.39 -3.25
CA ASN A 72 18.21 -4.63 -3.21
C ASN A 72 19.66 -4.24 -2.84
N ARG A 73 20.14 -4.72 -1.69
CA ARG A 73 21.48 -4.41 -1.16
C ARG A 73 22.32 -5.67 -1.00
N SER A 74 21.98 -6.74 -1.72
CA SER A 74 22.79 -7.95 -1.73
C SER A 74 24.22 -7.64 -2.18
N GLU A 75 25.19 -8.11 -1.40
CA GLU A 75 26.62 -8.02 -1.74
C GLU A 75 27.01 -9.04 -2.84
N THR A 76 26.08 -9.94 -3.19
CA THR A 76 26.23 -10.95 -4.24
C THR A 76 25.21 -10.69 -5.35
N LEU A 77 25.45 -11.20 -6.56
CA LEU A 77 24.53 -11.04 -7.68
C LEU A 77 23.28 -11.93 -7.48
N GLN A 78 22.34 -11.44 -6.67
CA GLN A 78 21.06 -12.05 -6.41
C GLN A 78 19.94 -11.15 -6.95
N LEU A 79 19.22 -11.66 -7.94
CA LEU A 79 18.04 -11.00 -8.47
C LEU A 79 16.86 -11.23 -7.52
N ARG A 80 16.09 -10.17 -7.27
CA ARG A 80 14.85 -10.22 -6.52
C ARG A 80 13.69 -10.19 -7.48
N GLU A 81 12.90 -11.26 -7.48
CA GLU A 81 11.77 -11.44 -8.40
C GLU A 81 10.46 -11.50 -7.62
N ALA A 82 9.42 -10.87 -8.18
CA ALA A 82 8.06 -10.91 -7.66
C ALA A 82 7.08 -10.79 -8.83
N VAL A 83 5.92 -11.46 -8.71
CA VAL A 83 4.82 -11.33 -9.67
C VAL A 83 3.77 -10.41 -9.05
N LEU A 84 3.45 -9.32 -9.75
CA LEU A 84 2.42 -8.37 -9.32
C LEU A 84 1.11 -8.71 -10.02
N CYS A 85 0.03 -8.76 -9.25
CA CYS A 85 -1.31 -9.00 -9.75
C CYS A 85 -2.30 -8.10 -9.00
N ASP A 86 -3.18 -7.45 -9.74
CA ASP A 86 -4.30 -6.71 -9.18
C ASP A 86 -5.52 -7.63 -9.08
N TYR A 87 -6.10 -7.73 -7.88
CA TYR A 87 -7.34 -8.44 -7.64
C TYR A 87 -8.49 -7.43 -7.55
N ALA A 88 -9.53 -7.67 -8.34
CA ALA A 88 -10.80 -6.97 -8.25
C ALA A 88 -11.93 -7.99 -8.11
N HIS A 89 -13.04 -7.59 -7.50
CA HIS A 89 -14.23 -8.44 -7.46
C HIS A 89 -14.70 -8.72 -8.90
N ARG A 90 -15.13 -9.95 -9.19
CA ARG A 90 -15.52 -10.35 -10.56
C ARG A 90 -16.66 -9.51 -11.14
N GLU A 91 -17.51 -9.02 -10.24
CA GLU A 91 -18.65 -8.15 -10.55
C GLU A 91 -18.35 -6.68 -10.23
N ALA A 92 -17.09 -6.34 -9.93
CA ALA A 92 -16.69 -4.94 -9.87
C ALA A 92 -16.96 -4.33 -11.24
N GLY A 93 -17.90 -3.38 -11.28
CA GLY A 93 -18.12 -2.55 -12.45
C GLY A 93 -16.92 -1.64 -12.71
N GLU A 94 -17.12 -0.69 -13.62
CA GLU A 94 -16.19 0.42 -13.80
C GLU A 94 -15.88 1.08 -12.44
N PRO A 95 -14.61 1.45 -12.16
CA PRO A 95 -14.25 2.13 -10.93
C PRO A 95 -15.12 3.37 -10.73
N LYS A 96 -15.77 3.50 -9.58
CA LYS A 96 -16.53 4.72 -9.29
C LYS A 96 -15.58 5.92 -9.32
N ALA A 97 -16.02 7.02 -9.92
CA ALA A 97 -15.29 8.28 -9.88
C ALA A 97 -15.20 8.86 -8.45
N TYR A 98 -16.12 8.43 -7.58
CA TYR A 98 -16.29 8.90 -6.21
C TYR A 98 -16.91 7.80 -5.36
N TYR A 99 -16.52 7.73 -4.09
CA TYR A 99 -17.08 6.83 -3.07
C TYR A 99 -17.52 7.68 -1.88
N GLU A 100 -18.72 7.46 -1.33
CA GLU A 100 -19.21 8.21 -0.16
C GLU A 100 -18.58 7.67 1.14
N ASP A 101 -18.42 6.35 1.21
CA ASP A 101 -17.79 5.63 2.32
C ASP A 101 -16.72 4.67 1.78
N MET A 102 -15.52 4.69 2.37
CA MET A 102 -14.37 3.88 1.91
C MET A 102 -14.66 2.39 2.01
N TRP A 103 -15.55 2.03 2.92
CA TRP A 103 -15.91 0.65 3.19
C TRP A 103 -17.20 0.24 2.49
N GLU A 104 -17.78 1.08 1.63
CA GLU A 104 -19.12 0.83 1.08
C GLU A 104 -19.26 -0.53 0.38
N ASP A 105 -18.20 -1.02 -0.26
CA ASP A 105 -18.18 -2.32 -0.94
C ASP A 105 -17.67 -3.47 -0.04
N TRP A 106 -17.31 -3.20 1.21
CA TRP A 106 -16.85 -4.22 2.15
C TRP A 106 -18.03 -4.90 2.82
N SER A 107 -17.94 -6.23 2.97
CA SER A 107 -18.92 -7.00 3.73
C SER A 107 -18.91 -6.63 5.21
N ASP A 108 -20.01 -6.88 5.91
CA ASP A 108 -20.14 -6.57 7.33
C ASP A 108 -19.08 -7.28 8.18
N GLU A 109 -18.69 -8.50 7.78
CA GLU A 109 -17.63 -9.27 8.44
C GLU A 109 -16.27 -8.57 8.33
N LEU A 110 -15.94 -8.04 7.13
CA LEU A 110 -14.70 -7.31 6.91
C LEU A 110 -14.69 -5.97 7.65
N ARG A 111 -15.81 -5.24 7.66
CA ARG A 111 -15.95 -3.98 8.41
C ARG A 111 -15.77 -4.21 9.91
N THR A 112 -16.31 -5.31 10.44
CA THR A 112 -16.17 -5.68 11.86
C THR A 112 -14.72 -6.02 12.22
N ALA A 113 -13.97 -6.64 11.30
CA ALA A 113 -12.58 -7.05 11.54
C ALA A 113 -11.59 -5.86 11.63
N ILE A 114 -11.94 -4.69 11.09
CA ILE A 114 -11.02 -3.54 11.00
C ILE A 114 -11.17 -2.48 12.09
N GLY A 115 -12.16 -2.60 12.99
CA GLY A 115 -12.30 -1.82 14.24
C GLY A 115 -12.11 -0.31 14.10
#